data_AF-A0A7S0FXY3-F1
#
_entry.id   AF-A0A7S0FXY3-F1
#
_cell.length_a   1.000
_cell.length_b   1.000
_cell.length_c   1.000
_cell.angle_alpha   90.00
_cell.angle_beta   90.00
_cell.angle_gamma   90.00
#
_symmetry.space_group_name_H-M   'P 1'
#
loop_
_entity.id
_entity.type
_entity.pdbx_description
1 polymer ?
#
loop_
_entity_poly.entity_id
_entity_poly.type
_entity_poly.pdbx_seq_one_letter_code
_entity_poly.pdbx_strand_id
1 'polypeptide(L)'
;WLPRLPQRRRHCIALAAAKAKAKAQTTAKAKAKAKAKAKVKPVAPREEPRPVSLVPNLYPVFVVGNHTQVKATAAKITYMLESNFSKAVDLVLVGGEQFRSALLFVLAYVNAKAVRVSGQVLPRKRDARCRLRVLWDFPVEEDERPEVLRVARATNATALATAMRSRLMRADGVNLARTVRLELFRTAAGQAILAIEQLFWDMRREITFVPRFERRAGEGKDGDAPLVVTVSST
;
A
#
# COMPACT_ATOMS: atom_id res chain seq x y z
N TRP A 1 60.29 -18.56 -57.44
CA TRP A 1 61.26 -18.21 -56.40
C TRP A 1 60.58 -17.33 -55.36
N LEU A 2 60.10 -17.92 -54.26
CA LEU A 2 59.43 -17.19 -53.18
C LEU A 2 60.47 -16.77 -52.13
N PRO A 3 60.52 -15.49 -51.71
CA PRO A 3 61.49 -15.03 -50.74
C PRO A 3 61.26 -15.68 -49.37
N ARG A 4 62.32 -16.30 -48.83
CA ARG A 4 62.32 -16.88 -47.47
C ARG A 4 62.18 -15.75 -46.45
N LEU A 5 61.02 -15.66 -45.82
CA LEU A 5 60.78 -14.73 -44.72
C LEU A 5 61.72 -15.04 -43.53
N PRO A 6 62.26 -14.00 -42.86
CA PRO A 6 63.18 -14.15 -41.73
C PRO A 6 62.51 -14.90 -40.56
N GLN A 7 63.25 -15.85 -39.96
CA GLN A 7 62.78 -16.79 -38.94
C GLN A 7 61.98 -16.14 -37.79
N ARG A 8 62.30 -14.90 -37.41
CA ARG A 8 61.60 -14.17 -36.34
C ARG A 8 60.12 -13.88 -36.64
N ARG A 9 59.74 -13.64 -37.89
CA ARG A 9 58.32 -13.39 -38.26
C ARG A 9 57.46 -14.64 -38.19
N ARG A 10 58.04 -15.84 -38.38
CA ARG A 10 57.30 -17.11 -38.26
C ARG A 10 56.88 -17.41 -36.82
N HIS A 11 57.71 -17.02 -35.84
CA HIS A 11 57.43 -17.28 -34.43
C HIS A 11 56.29 -16.40 -33.87
N CYS A 12 56.20 -15.14 -34.31
CA CYS A 12 55.13 -14.23 -33.91
C CYS A 12 53.76 -14.63 -34.47
N ILE A 13 53.71 -15.10 -35.72
CA ILE A 13 52.46 -15.56 -36.36
C ILE A 13 51.94 -16.84 -35.71
N ALA A 14 52.82 -17.79 -35.35
CA ALA A 14 52.46 -19.01 -34.66
C ALA A 14 51.91 -18.75 -33.24
N LEU A 15 52.51 -17.83 -32.48
CA LEU A 15 52.03 -17.43 -31.15
C LEU A 15 50.67 -16.73 -31.18
N ALA A 16 50.41 -15.91 -32.20
CA ALA A 16 49.11 -15.26 -32.38
C ALA A 16 48.00 -16.28 -32.70
N ALA A 17 48.28 -17.26 -33.57
CA ALA A 17 47.34 -18.32 -33.92
C ALA A 17 47.02 -19.26 -32.73
N ALA A 18 48.02 -19.56 -31.89
CA ALA A 18 47.83 -20.36 -30.68
C ALA A 18 46.96 -19.65 -29.62
N LYS A 19 47.19 -18.34 -29.41
CA LYS A 19 46.37 -17.53 -28.48
C LYS A 19 44.92 -17.39 -28.96
N ALA A 20 44.68 -17.27 -30.27
CA ALA A 20 43.33 -17.21 -30.83
C ALA A 20 42.55 -18.53 -30.61
N LYS A 21 43.19 -19.69 -30.81
CA LYS A 21 42.57 -21.01 -30.56
C LYS A 21 42.23 -21.22 -29.08
N ALA A 22 43.10 -20.79 -28.15
CA ALA A 22 42.82 -20.87 -26.71
C ALA A 22 41.64 -19.99 -26.26
N LYS A 23 41.48 -18.80 -26.85
CA LYS A 23 40.36 -17.89 -26.56
C LYS A 23 39.02 -18.37 -27.15
N ALA A 24 39.06 -19.08 -28.28
CA ALA A 24 37.87 -19.70 -28.88
C ALA A 24 37.37 -20.92 -28.06
N GLN A 25 38.28 -21.74 -27.51
CA GLN A 25 37.88 -22.91 -26.70
C GLN A 25 37.30 -22.53 -25.32
N THR A 26 37.77 -21.44 -24.72
CA THR A 26 37.27 -20.95 -23.42
C THR A 26 35.88 -20.32 -23.54
N THR A 27 35.60 -19.60 -24.64
CA THR A 27 34.26 -19.03 -24.91
C THR A 27 33.22 -20.08 -25.27
N ALA A 28 33.60 -21.16 -25.95
CA ALA A 28 32.70 -22.29 -26.25
C ALA A 28 32.30 -23.07 -24.97
N LYS A 29 33.23 -23.32 -24.05
CA LYS A 29 32.93 -23.99 -22.77
C LYS A 29 32.05 -23.12 -21.84
N ALA A 30 32.22 -21.79 -21.86
CA ALA A 30 31.37 -20.88 -21.08
C ALA A 30 29.91 -20.86 -21.58
N LYS A 31 29.69 -20.90 -22.91
CA LYS A 31 28.33 -20.97 -23.49
C LYS A 31 27.63 -22.30 -23.23
N ALA A 32 28.36 -23.42 -23.21
CA ALA A 32 27.78 -24.73 -22.88
C ALA A 32 27.34 -24.81 -21.41
N LYS A 33 28.12 -24.24 -20.48
CA LYS A 33 27.79 -24.20 -19.04
C LYS A 33 26.60 -23.26 -18.73
N ALA A 34 26.39 -22.21 -19.53
CA ALA A 34 25.24 -21.32 -19.41
C ALA A 34 23.93 -21.99 -19.88
N LYS A 35 23.97 -22.86 -20.89
CA LYS A 35 22.77 -23.59 -21.36
C LYS A 35 22.34 -24.74 -20.42
N ALA A 36 23.27 -25.33 -19.66
CA ALA A 36 22.95 -26.41 -18.72
C ALA A 36 22.25 -25.92 -17.42
N LYS A 37 22.37 -24.62 -17.06
CA LYS A 37 21.73 -24.04 -15.87
C LYS A 37 20.32 -23.50 -16.10
N ALA A 38 19.77 -23.60 -17.31
CA ALA A 38 18.55 -22.89 -17.72
C ALA A 38 17.24 -23.71 -17.65
N LYS A 39 17.20 -24.88 -17.00
CA LYS A 39 15.99 -25.73 -16.98
C LYS A 39 15.58 -26.29 -15.61
N VAL A 40 16.03 -25.69 -14.52
CA VAL A 40 15.35 -25.92 -13.23
C VAL A 40 14.22 -24.91 -13.16
N LYS A 41 12.99 -25.33 -13.48
CA LYS A 41 11.80 -24.53 -13.19
C LYS A 41 11.84 -24.25 -11.68
N PRO A 42 11.82 -22.98 -11.24
CA PRO A 42 11.75 -22.69 -9.82
C PRO A 42 10.50 -23.40 -9.29
N VAL A 43 10.72 -24.36 -8.38
CA VAL A 43 9.62 -24.96 -7.62
C VAL A 43 8.94 -23.81 -6.91
N ALA A 44 7.67 -23.57 -7.22
CA ALA A 44 6.91 -22.52 -6.58
C ALA A 44 7.07 -22.70 -5.05
N PRO A 45 7.39 -21.63 -4.30
CA PRO A 45 7.51 -21.73 -2.86
C PRO A 45 6.25 -22.38 -2.32
N ARG A 46 6.43 -23.50 -1.60
CA ARG A 46 5.33 -24.28 -1.02
C ARG A 46 4.62 -23.33 -0.06
N GLU A 47 3.43 -22.87 -0.42
CA GLU A 47 2.63 -22.03 0.48
C GLU A 47 2.38 -22.86 1.74
N GLU A 48 2.94 -22.43 2.86
CA GLU A 48 2.66 -23.05 4.15
C GLU A 48 1.15 -22.96 4.39
N PRO A 49 0.50 -24.07 4.77
CA PRO A 49 -0.92 -24.06 5.06
C PRO A 49 -1.15 -23.06 6.20
N ARG A 50 -1.91 -21.99 5.90
CA ARG A 50 -2.21 -20.96 6.90
C ARG A 50 -2.98 -21.63 8.04
N PRO A 51 -2.63 -21.36 9.31
CA PRO A 51 -3.37 -21.92 10.43
C PRO A 51 -4.86 -21.55 10.28
N VAL A 52 -5.70 -22.58 10.23
CA VAL A 52 -7.14 -22.40 10.14
C VAL A 52 -7.59 -21.70 11.42
N SER A 53 -8.18 -20.51 11.30
CA SER A 53 -8.70 -19.83 12.47
C SER A 53 -9.84 -20.66 13.05
N LEU A 54 -9.75 -20.99 14.34
CA LEU A 54 -10.81 -21.71 15.06
C LEU A 54 -12.12 -20.91 15.15
N VAL A 55 -12.05 -19.60 14.91
CA VAL A 55 -13.22 -18.72 14.88
C VAL A 55 -13.54 -18.40 13.42
N PRO A 56 -14.79 -18.65 12.95
CA PRO A 56 -15.18 -18.27 11.61
C PRO A 56 -14.99 -16.75 11.42
N ASN A 57 -14.40 -16.37 10.29
CA ASN A 57 -14.30 -14.95 9.93
C ASN A 57 -15.71 -14.43 9.67
N LEU A 58 -16.22 -13.63 10.61
CA LEU A 58 -17.55 -13.00 10.49
C LEU A 58 -17.66 -12.06 9.28
N TYR A 59 -16.53 -11.51 8.83
CA TYR A 59 -16.46 -10.58 7.71
C TYR A 59 -15.41 -11.04 6.69
N PRO A 60 -15.64 -10.80 5.38
CA PRO A 60 -14.62 -11.00 4.36
C PRO A 60 -13.37 -10.18 4.67
N VAL A 61 -12.19 -10.79 4.49
CA VAL A 61 -10.90 -10.15 4.80
C VAL A 61 -10.08 -9.91 3.53
N PHE A 62 -9.63 -8.67 3.35
CA PHE A 62 -8.82 -8.24 2.22
C PHE A 62 -7.43 -7.84 2.70
N VAL A 63 -6.42 -8.44 2.09
CA VAL A 63 -5.02 -8.11 2.39
C VAL A 63 -4.56 -6.97 1.49
N VAL A 64 -4.07 -5.91 2.12
CA VAL A 64 -3.49 -4.73 1.45
C VAL A 64 -1.99 -4.73 1.66
N GLY A 65 -1.21 -4.72 0.59
CA GLY A 65 0.25 -4.77 0.62
C GLY A 65 0.90 -4.36 -0.70
N ASN A 66 2.13 -4.82 -0.94
CA ASN A 66 2.94 -4.41 -2.10
C ASN A 66 2.28 -4.67 -3.45
N HIS A 67 1.57 -5.78 -3.57
CA HIS A 67 0.96 -6.22 -4.83
C HIS A 67 -0.51 -5.81 -4.97
N THR A 68 -1.02 -4.99 -4.05
CA THR A 68 -2.43 -4.61 -4.05
C THR A 68 -2.70 -3.57 -5.11
N GLN A 69 -3.48 -3.95 -6.12
CA GLN A 69 -4.02 -3.02 -7.09
C GLN A 69 -5.21 -2.26 -6.49
N VAL A 70 -4.96 -1.06 -5.98
CA VAL A 70 -5.94 -0.22 -5.25
C VAL A 70 -7.32 -0.16 -5.94
N LYS A 71 -7.36 0.16 -7.24
CA LYS A 71 -8.63 0.29 -8.00
C LYS A 71 -9.37 -1.04 -8.13
N ALA A 72 -8.65 -2.14 -8.36
CA ALA A 72 -9.24 -3.48 -8.49
C ALA A 72 -9.77 -3.97 -7.14
N THR A 73 -9.03 -3.74 -6.05
CA THR A 73 -9.47 -4.04 -4.69
C THR A 73 -10.71 -3.24 -4.32
N ALA A 74 -10.73 -1.94 -4.60
CA ALA A 74 -11.89 -1.08 -4.38
C ALA A 74 -13.12 -1.60 -5.16
N ALA A 75 -12.95 -1.96 -6.43
CA ALA A 75 -14.03 -2.54 -7.24
C ALA A 75 -14.59 -3.84 -6.66
N LYS A 76 -13.72 -4.73 -6.19
CA LYS A 76 -14.13 -5.99 -5.56
C LYS A 76 -14.87 -5.75 -4.23
N ILE A 77 -14.42 -4.80 -3.42
CA ILE A 77 -15.12 -4.41 -2.18
C ILE A 77 -16.49 -3.82 -2.50
N THR A 78 -16.56 -2.91 -3.46
CA THR A 78 -17.81 -2.28 -3.93
C THR A 78 -18.83 -3.36 -4.30
N TYR A 79 -18.43 -4.30 -5.16
CA TYR A 79 -19.29 -5.40 -5.61
C TYR A 79 -19.84 -6.24 -4.44
N MET A 80 -19.01 -6.57 -3.45
CA MET A 80 -19.45 -7.35 -2.30
C MET A 80 -20.43 -6.60 -1.39
N LEU A 81 -20.21 -5.30 -1.18
CA LEU A 81 -21.07 -4.46 -0.33
C LEU A 81 -22.43 -4.23 -1.02
N GLU A 82 -22.44 -3.93 -2.32
CA GLU A 82 -23.67 -3.69 -3.10
C GLU A 82 -24.51 -4.95 -3.28
N SER A 83 -23.87 -6.11 -3.46
CA SER A 83 -24.58 -7.38 -3.63
C SER A 83 -25.20 -7.92 -2.33
N ASN A 84 -25.20 -7.14 -1.25
CA ASN A 84 -25.70 -7.51 0.08
C ASN A 84 -25.06 -8.79 0.68
N PHE A 85 -23.90 -9.24 0.19
CA PHE A 85 -23.21 -10.40 0.74
C PHE A 85 -22.66 -10.12 2.14
N SER A 86 -22.22 -8.89 2.40
CA SER A 86 -21.76 -8.46 3.72
C SER A 86 -21.96 -6.95 3.90
N LYS A 87 -22.42 -6.53 5.09
CA LYS A 87 -22.50 -5.09 5.45
C LYS A 87 -21.15 -4.51 5.88
N ALA A 88 -20.16 -5.36 6.11
CA ALA A 88 -18.81 -4.94 6.46
C ALA A 88 -17.74 -5.84 5.85
N VAL A 89 -16.54 -5.28 5.68
CA VAL A 89 -15.36 -5.94 5.13
C VAL A 89 -14.14 -5.52 5.94
N ASP A 90 -13.26 -6.44 6.30
CA ASP A 90 -12.03 -6.12 7.03
C ASP A 90 -10.85 -5.96 6.05
N LEU A 91 -10.12 -4.85 6.14
CA LEU A 91 -8.84 -4.62 5.47
C LEU A 91 -7.71 -4.89 6.45
N VAL A 92 -6.71 -5.68 6.05
CA VAL A 92 -5.52 -5.98 6.84
C VAL A 92 -4.28 -5.56 6.07
N LEU A 93 -3.48 -4.67 6.65
CA LEU A 93 -2.22 -4.24 6.07
C LEU A 93 -1.14 -5.30 6.26
N VAL A 94 -0.51 -5.73 5.17
CA VAL A 94 0.61 -6.66 5.13
C VAL A 94 1.72 -6.06 4.27
N GLY A 95 2.95 -6.01 4.79
CA GLY A 95 4.12 -5.55 4.03
C GLY A 95 4.74 -4.23 4.48
N GLY A 96 4.30 -3.66 5.59
CA GLY A 96 4.97 -2.50 6.22
C GLY A 96 4.27 -1.16 6.01
N GLU A 97 4.89 -0.10 6.54
CA GLU A 97 4.30 1.23 6.66
C GLU A 97 4.10 1.94 5.32
N GLN A 98 4.93 1.63 4.33
CA GLN A 98 4.90 2.23 3.00
C GLN A 98 3.59 1.97 2.23
N PHE A 99 2.84 0.92 2.60
CA PHE A 99 1.57 0.56 1.97
C PHE A 99 0.34 1.11 2.71
N ARG A 100 0.54 1.83 3.82
CA ARG A 100 -0.55 2.45 4.59
C ARG A 100 -1.43 3.37 3.76
N SER A 101 -0.83 4.12 2.85
CA SER A 101 -1.57 5.02 1.93
C SER A 101 -2.61 4.27 1.10
N ALA A 102 -2.33 3.02 0.72
CA ALA A 102 -3.24 2.20 -0.09
C ALA A 102 -4.58 1.96 0.62
N LEU A 103 -4.61 1.89 1.95
CA LEU A 103 -5.85 1.72 2.72
C LEU A 103 -6.82 2.89 2.48
N LEU A 104 -6.33 4.12 2.63
CA LEU A 104 -7.14 5.32 2.40
C LEU A 104 -7.57 5.43 0.95
N PHE A 105 -6.67 5.15 0.00
CA PHE A 105 -7.03 5.21 -1.41
C PHE A 105 -8.07 4.16 -1.81
N VAL A 106 -7.96 2.92 -1.31
CA VAL A 106 -8.98 1.88 -1.58
C VAL A 106 -10.35 2.39 -1.15
N LEU A 107 -10.47 2.91 0.08
CA LEU A 107 -11.72 3.47 0.59
C LEU A 107 -12.21 4.68 -0.21
N ALA A 108 -11.31 5.59 -0.59
CA ALA A 108 -11.66 6.76 -1.41
C ALA A 108 -12.20 6.36 -2.78
N TYR A 109 -11.62 5.34 -3.41
CA TYR A 109 -12.13 4.79 -4.68
C TYR A 109 -13.48 4.08 -4.53
N VAL A 110 -13.78 3.47 -3.37
CA VAL A 110 -15.12 2.93 -3.10
C VAL A 110 -16.14 4.07 -2.99
N ASN A 111 -15.83 5.10 -2.19
CA ASN A 111 -16.68 6.28 -2.04
C ASN A 111 -16.88 7.06 -3.36
N ALA A 112 -15.89 7.04 -4.26
CA ALA A 112 -16.02 7.64 -5.58
C ALA A 112 -17.07 6.98 -6.48
N LYS A 113 -17.49 5.74 -6.18
CA LYS A 113 -18.53 5.00 -6.92
C LYS A 113 -19.94 5.21 -6.37
N ALA A 114 -20.16 6.28 -5.60
CA ALA A 114 -21.42 6.60 -4.92
C ALA A 114 -21.87 5.59 -3.84
N VAL A 115 -21.03 4.61 -3.48
CA VAL A 115 -21.26 3.76 -2.31
C VAL A 115 -20.76 4.48 -1.08
N ARG A 116 -21.66 4.81 -0.16
CA ARG A 116 -21.30 5.42 1.13
C ARG A 116 -20.62 4.37 2.00
N VAL A 117 -19.33 4.53 2.22
CA VAL A 117 -18.55 3.69 3.13
C VAL A 117 -17.74 4.52 4.12
N SER A 118 -17.71 4.04 5.36
CA SER A 118 -16.80 4.55 6.38
C SER A 118 -15.73 3.49 6.71
N GLY A 119 -14.56 3.97 7.10
CA GLY A 119 -13.51 3.16 7.70
C GLY A 119 -13.56 3.31 9.22
N GLN A 120 -13.50 2.20 9.94
CA GLN A 120 -13.33 2.15 11.39
C GLN A 120 -11.99 1.51 11.71
N VAL A 121 -11.21 2.13 12.60
CA VAL A 121 -9.95 1.53 13.07
C VAL A 121 -10.27 0.35 13.97
N LEU A 122 -9.68 -0.81 13.68
CA LEU A 122 -9.78 -1.99 14.55
C LEU A 122 -8.53 -2.13 15.43
N PRO A 123 -8.66 -2.64 16.66
CA PRO A 123 -7.52 -2.92 17.51
C PRO A 123 -6.57 -3.93 16.84
N ARG A 124 -5.26 -3.67 16.97
CA ARG A 124 -4.21 -4.59 16.51
C ARG A 124 -4.35 -5.91 17.25
N LYS A 125 -4.34 -7.02 16.50
CA LYS A 125 -4.22 -8.36 17.10
C LYS A 125 -2.75 -8.62 17.46
N ARG A 126 -2.45 -9.84 17.90
CA ARG A 126 -1.08 -10.32 18.18
C ARG A 126 -0.08 -10.07 17.03
N ASP A 127 -0.57 -9.90 15.80
CA ASP A 127 0.26 -9.63 14.62
C ASP A 127 0.73 -8.17 14.50
N ALA A 128 0.26 -7.26 15.37
CA ALA A 128 0.58 -5.83 15.37
C ALA A 128 0.28 -5.10 14.04
N ARG A 129 -0.57 -5.69 13.19
CA ARG A 129 -0.90 -5.14 11.87
C ARG A 129 -2.03 -4.12 11.97
N CYS A 130 -1.93 -3.05 11.19
CA CYS A 130 -3.03 -2.10 11.01
C CYS A 130 -4.21 -2.80 10.34
N ARG A 131 -5.39 -2.63 10.94
CA ARG A 131 -6.64 -3.25 10.50
C ARG A 131 -7.72 -2.19 10.45
N LEU A 132 -8.49 -2.19 9.37
CA LEU A 132 -9.64 -1.31 9.21
C LEU A 132 -10.87 -2.15 8.92
N ARG A 133 -11.99 -1.78 9.49
CA ARG A 133 -13.30 -2.29 9.07
C ARG A 133 -13.94 -1.27 8.15
N VAL A 134 -14.32 -1.72 6.96
CA VAL A 134 -15.12 -0.94 6.02
C VAL A 134 -16.58 -1.24 6.33
N LEU A 135 -17.35 -0.22 6.66
CA LEU A 135 -18.77 -0.32 6.96
C LEU A 135 -19.58 0.28 5.82
N TRP A 136 -20.60 -0.44 5.36
CA TRP A 136 -21.54 0.04 4.36
C TRP A 136 -22.63 0.91 4.99
N ASP A 137 -22.84 2.09 4.41
CA ASP A 137 -23.88 3.07 4.78
C ASP A 137 -23.89 3.43 6.28
N PHE A 138 -22.71 3.46 6.90
CA PHE A 138 -22.57 3.92 8.27
C PHE A 138 -22.51 5.46 8.29
N PRO A 139 -23.46 6.13 8.98
CA PRO A 139 -23.53 7.58 8.98
C PRO A 139 -22.36 8.17 9.77
N VAL A 140 -21.63 9.08 9.13
CA VAL A 140 -20.69 9.97 9.80
C VAL A 140 -21.24 11.37 9.62
N GLU A 141 -21.82 11.92 10.67
CA GLU A 141 -22.37 13.27 10.68
C GLU A 141 -21.23 14.26 10.53
N GLU A 142 -21.23 15.02 9.42
CA GLU A 142 -20.21 16.04 9.17
C GLU A 142 -20.72 17.36 9.74
N ASP A 143 -19.96 17.98 10.65
CA ASP A 143 -20.25 19.33 11.14
C ASP A 143 -20.38 20.33 9.98
N GLU A 144 -21.23 21.35 10.14
CA GLU A 144 -21.37 22.43 9.15
C GLU A 144 -20.05 23.20 8.93
N ARG A 145 -19.21 23.26 9.96
CA ARG A 145 -17.92 23.97 9.96
C ARG A 145 -16.85 23.08 10.59
N PRO A 146 -16.40 22.02 9.90
CA PRO A 146 -15.41 21.11 10.45
C PRO A 146 -14.05 21.82 10.51
N GLU A 147 -13.27 21.55 11.56
CA GLU A 147 -11.90 22.06 11.64
C GLU A 147 -11.07 21.40 10.54
N VAL A 148 -10.42 22.21 9.70
CA VAL A 148 -9.62 21.72 8.58
C VAL A 148 -8.15 21.65 8.97
N LEU A 149 -7.57 20.45 8.96
CA LEU A 149 -6.15 20.22 9.18
C LEU A 149 -5.48 19.77 7.89
N ARG A 150 -4.49 20.53 7.43
CA ARG A 150 -3.71 20.17 6.24
C ARG A 150 -2.57 19.22 6.60
N VAL A 151 -2.48 18.10 5.89
CA VAL A 151 -1.46 17.07 6.16
C VAL A 151 -0.45 17.03 5.01
N ALA A 152 0.82 17.22 5.37
CA ALA A 152 1.95 17.08 4.47
C ALA A 152 2.67 15.75 4.71
N ARG A 153 3.56 15.36 3.78
CA ARG A 153 4.38 14.15 3.92
C ARG A 153 5.26 14.17 5.17
N ALA A 154 5.74 15.35 5.57
CA ALA A 154 6.62 15.56 6.72
C ALA A 154 5.86 15.81 8.03
N THR A 155 4.52 15.80 8.01
CA THR A 155 3.72 15.99 9.22
C THR A 155 3.99 14.87 10.23
N ASN A 156 4.25 15.24 11.48
CA ASN A 156 4.38 14.28 12.57
C ASN A 156 3.00 13.71 12.94
N ALA A 157 2.83 12.40 12.76
CA ALA A 157 1.56 11.71 13.02
C ALA A 157 1.08 11.81 14.48
N THR A 158 1.98 11.78 15.46
CA THR A 158 1.63 11.88 16.89
C THR A 158 1.13 13.28 17.24
N ALA A 159 1.79 14.32 16.71
CA ALA A 159 1.34 15.70 16.89
C ALA A 159 -0.02 15.93 16.22
N LEU A 160 -0.22 15.37 15.03
CA LEU A 160 -1.51 15.41 14.33
C LEU A 160 -2.60 14.67 15.11
N ALA A 161 -2.32 13.50 15.68
CA ALA A 161 -3.25 12.77 16.53
C ALA A 161 -3.65 13.57 17.78
N THR A 162 -2.68 14.22 18.42
CA THR A 162 -2.93 15.09 19.58
C THR A 162 -3.82 16.28 19.21
N ALA A 163 -3.55 16.91 18.04
CA ALA A 163 -4.37 18.00 17.52
C ALA A 163 -5.79 17.54 17.17
N MET A 164 -5.95 16.37 16.55
CA MET A 164 -7.29 15.81 16.31
C MET A 164 -8.03 15.55 17.63
N ARG A 165 -7.36 14.94 18.62
CA ARG A 165 -7.94 14.65 19.93
C ARG A 165 -8.46 15.91 20.63
N SER A 166 -7.69 17.00 20.63
CA SER A 166 -8.10 18.26 21.28
C SER A 166 -9.27 18.95 20.59
N ARG A 167 -9.56 18.58 19.34
CA ARG A 167 -10.73 19.06 18.59
C ARG A 167 -11.96 18.19 18.79
N LEU A 168 -11.77 16.88 18.91
CA LEU A 168 -12.85 15.90 19.11
C LEU A 168 -13.30 15.82 20.58
N MET A 169 -12.41 16.12 21.54
CA MET A 169 -12.68 16.00 22.96
C MET A 169 -12.22 17.24 23.73
N ARG A 170 -12.97 17.56 24.78
CA ARG A 170 -12.51 18.50 25.81
C ARG A 170 -11.46 17.85 26.72
N ALA A 171 -10.75 18.69 27.47
CA ALA A 171 -9.74 18.27 28.44
C ALA A 171 -10.31 17.39 29.58
N ASP A 172 -11.61 17.54 29.87
CA ASP A 172 -12.36 16.74 30.85
C ASP A 172 -12.75 15.33 30.33
N GLY A 173 -12.46 15.02 29.06
CA GLY A 173 -12.79 13.74 28.44
C GLY A 173 -14.19 13.67 27.81
N VAL A 174 -14.94 14.78 27.77
CA VAL A 174 -16.26 14.83 27.11
C VAL A 174 -16.08 14.88 25.59
N ASN A 175 -16.81 13.99 24.89
CA ASN A 175 -16.86 13.99 23.42
C ASN A 175 -17.67 15.21 22.95
N LEU A 176 -17.10 15.97 22.02
CA LEU A 176 -17.74 17.17 21.48
C LEU A 176 -18.69 16.87 20.32
N ALA A 177 -18.81 15.60 19.90
CA ALA A 177 -19.56 15.17 18.71
C ALA A 177 -19.18 15.97 17.46
N ARG A 178 -17.90 16.38 17.39
CA ARG A 178 -17.34 17.17 16.30
C ARG A 178 -16.67 16.28 15.27
N THR A 179 -16.47 16.83 14.08
CA THR A 179 -15.62 16.22 13.07
C THR A 179 -14.40 17.06 12.77
N VAL A 180 -13.35 16.37 12.34
CA VAL A 180 -12.11 16.97 11.86
C VAL A 180 -11.93 16.57 10.41
N ARG A 181 -11.67 17.55 9.54
CA ARG A 181 -11.44 17.34 8.12
C ARG A 181 -9.95 17.41 7.83
N LEU A 182 -9.37 16.31 7.35
CA LEU A 182 -7.98 16.25 6.92
C LEU A 182 -7.91 16.51 5.41
N GLU A 183 -7.18 17.54 5.00
CA GLU A 183 -6.88 17.83 3.59
C GLU A 183 -5.45 17.40 3.27
N LEU A 184 -5.28 16.51 2.30
CA LEU A 184 -3.97 15.93 2.06
C LEU A 184 -3.73 15.50 0.61
N PHE A 185 -2.47 15.57 0.18
CA PHE A 185 -2.04 15.02 -1.10
C PHE A 185 -1.62 13.56 -0.96
N ARG A 186 -1.45 12.87 -2.09
CA ARG A 186 -1.14 11.44 -2.14
C ARG A 186 0.04 11.00 -1.28
N THR A 187 1.08 11.81 -1.20
CA THR A 187 2.30 11.51 -0.44
C THR A 187 2.11 11.57 1.08
N ALA A 188 1.05 12.25 1.56
CA ALA A 188 0.73 12.42 2.97
C ALA A 188 -0.27 11.39 3.51
N ALA A 189 -0.90 10.58 2.65
CA ALA A 189 -1.91 9.60 3.03
C ALA A 189 -1.40 8.58 4.07
N GLY A 190 -0.13 8.19 3.99
CA GLY A 190 0.48 7.30 4.98
C GLY A 190 0.57 7.92 6.39
N GLN A 191 0.85 9.23 6.48
CA GLN A 191 0.90 9.95 7.76
C GLN A 191 -0.49 10.15 8.34
N ALA A 192 -1.47 10.47 7.49
CA ALA A 192 -2.85 10.67 7.92
C ALA A 192 -3.43 9.40 8.58
N ILE A 193 -3.29 8.23 7.95
CA ILE A 193 -3.80 6.99 8.54
C ILE A 193 -3.03 6.57 9.79
N LEU A 194 -1.73 6.85 9.86
CA LEU A 194 -0.95 6.62 11.07
C LEU A 194 -1.45 7.50 12.23
N ALA A 195 -1.76 8.77 11.95
CA ALA A 195 -2.32 9.67 12.95
C ALA A 195 -3.72 9.24 13.40
N ILE A 196 -4.57 8.78 12.47
CA ILE A 196 -5.90 8.24 12.79
C ILE A 196 -5.79 6.97 13.65
N GLU A 197 -4.83 6.09 13.34
CA GLU A 197 -4.58 4.91 14.16
C GLU A 197 -4.06 5.29 15.55
N GLN A 198 -3.13 6.24 15.66
CA GLN A 198 -2.64 6.74 16.94
C GLN A 198 -3.77 7.37 17.77
N LEU A 199 -4.63 8.15 17.11
CA LEU A 199 -5.82 8.77 17.73
C LEU A 199 -6.74 7.73 18.36
N PHE A 200 -7.00 6.61 17.67
CA PHE A 200 -7.78 5.49 18.20
C PHE A 200 -7.16 4.94 19.50
N TRP A 201 -5.84 4.76 19.53
CA TRP A 201 -5.14 4.27 20.73
C TRP A 201 -5.13 5.28 21.87
N ASP A 202 -4.99 6.57 21.56
CA ASP A 202 -4.94 7.65 22.55
C ASP A 202 -6.31 7.90 23.20
N MET A 203 -7.39 7.81 22.42
CA MET A 203 -8.75 8.05 22.89
C MET A 203 -9.40 6.82 23.51
N ARG A 204 -8.95 5.60 23.14
CA ARG A 204 -9.58 4.32 23.51
C ARG A 204 -11.07 4.28 23.15
N ARG A 205 -11.43 4.95 22.06
CA ARG A 205 -12.79 5.09 21.52
C ARG A 205 -12.82 4.66 20.07
N GLU A 206 -14.02 4.41 19.57
CA GLU A 206 -14.21 4.06 18.18
C GLU A 206 -13.99 5.30 17.30
N ILE A 207 -13.02 5.19 16.39
CA ILE A 207 -12.72 6.25 15.41
C ILE A 207 -13.24 5.79 14.06
N THR A 208 -14.14 6.58 13.51
CA THR A 208 -14.70 6.39 12.17
C THR A 208 -14.24 7.51 11.26
N PHE A 209 -13.99 7.20 10.00
CA PHE A 209 -13.57 8.19 9.04
C PHE A 209 -14.06 7.89 7.63
N VAL A 210 -14.24 8.93 6.83
CA VAL A 210 -14.74 8.84 5.46
C VAL A 210 -13.74 9.53 4.52
N PRO A 211 -12.93 8.76 3.78
CA PRO A 211 -12.03 9.32 2.78
C PRO A 211 -12.76 9.53 1.44
N ARG A 212 -12.60 10.69 0.83
CA ARG A 212 -13.18 11.07 -0.46
C ARG A 212 -12.16 11.84 -1.29
N PHE A 213 -12.24 11.70 -2.61
CA PHE A 213 -11.53 12.61 -3.51
C PHE A 213 -12.30 13.92 -3.61
N GLU A 214 -11.62 15.04 -3.39
CA GLU A 214 -12.21 16.35 -3.61
C GLU A 214 -11.80 16.85 -5.00
N ARG A 215 -12.79 17.19 -5.83
CA ARG A 215 -12.54 17.86 -7.10
C ARG A 215 -12.32 19.34 -6.82
N ARG A 216 -11.06 19.81 -6.87
CA ARG A 216 -10.80 21.25 -6.95
C ARG A 216 -11.20 21.78 -8.31
N ALA A 217 -11.94 22.88 -8.32
CA ALA A 217 -12.22 23.61 -9.55
C ALA A 217 -10.89 24.05 -10.18
N GLY A 218 -10.55 23.51 -11.36
CA GLY A 218 -9.41 23.95 -12.17
C GLY A 218 -8.22 22.99 -12.29
N GLU A 219 -8.13 21.91 -11.50
CA GLU A 219 -7.03 20.92 -11.61
C GLU A 219 -7.43 19.72 -12.48
N GLY A 220 -7.09 19.82 -13.76
CA GLY A 220 -7.28 18.75 -14.75
C GLY A 220 -6.19 17.69 -14.66
N LYS A 221 -6.46 16.61 -13.92
CA LYS A 221 -6.07 15.20 -14.14
C LYS A 221 -6.29 14.40 -12.84
N ASP A 222 -6.93 13.23 -12.94
CA ASP A 222 -7.28 12.33 -11.82
C ASP A 222 -6.10 11.88 -10.92
N GLY A 223 -4.85 12.24 -11.26
CA GLY A 223 -3.65 11.83 -10.54
C GLY A 223 -3.34 12.64 -9.29
N ASP A 224 -3.76 13.90 -9.24
CA ASP A 224 -3.38 14.87 -8.19
C ASP A 224 -4.55 15.40 -7.36
N ALA A 225 -5.76 14.83 -7.55
CA ALA A 225 -6.93 15.23 -6.78
C ALA A 225 -6.65 15.12 -5.27
N PRO A 226 -6.84 16.19 -4.49
CA PRO A 226 -6.64 16.15 -3.06
C PRO A 226 -7.56 15.12 -2.43
N LEU A 227 -7.01 14.38 -1.47
CA LEU A 227 -7.78 13.48 -0.65
C LEU A 227 -8.28 14.26 0.58
N VAL A 228 -9.58 14.17 0.83
CA VAL A 228 -10.21 14.69 2.03
C VAL A 228 -10.60 13.50 2.90
N VAL A 229 -10.28 13.55 4.19
CA VAL A 229 -10.68 12.53 5.15
C VAL A 229 -11.41 13.20 6.30
N THR A 230 -12.72 12.94 6.41
CA THR A 230 -13.50 13.40 7.56
C THR A 230 -13.39 12.36 8.67
N VAL A 231 -12.99 12.77 9.86
CA VAL A 231 -12.76 11.91 11.03
C VAL A 231 -13.75 12.28 12.12
N SER A 232 -14.37 11.27 12.73
CA SER A 232 -15.29 11.40 13.86
C SER A 232 -14.95 10.37 14.96
N SER A 233 -15.32 10.70 16.19
CA SER A 233 -15.27 9.78 17.33
C SER A 233 -16.68 9.50 17.80
N THR A 234 -17.02 8.22 17.85
CA THR A 234 -18.28 7.73 18.43
C THR A 234 -18.05 7.21 19.84
#